data_AF-A0A968P4J3-F1
#
_entry.id   AF-A0A968P4J3-F1
#
_cell.length_a   1.000
_cell.length_b   1.000
_cell.length_c   1.000
_cell.angle_alpha   90.00
_cell.angle_beta   90.00
_cell.angle_gamma   90.00
#
_symmetry.space_group_name_H-M   'P 1'
#
loop_
_entity.id
_entity.type
_entity.pdbx_description
1 polymer ?
#
loop_
_entity_poly.entity_id
_entity_poly.type
_entity_poly.pdbx_seq_one_letter_code
_entity_poly.pdbx_strand_id
1 'polypeptide(L)'
;MMQEKLELRYIPLDQACRWDANPKRHDIPALVKSIETHGFGDPPKFDATLDALVYGNGRTEALERMRAEGKAPPRGIAALEDGTWAVPVIFGVDAESRAAAVAFAIDHNNLTLLGGDLGFTDLLAIWDEEGLQRVLAEVPDAGALLASLDADDVAALLDGPNFEPAGADEQSRLDEKKLVTCPECGHQFRPKK
;
A
#
# COMPACT_ATOMS: atom_id res chain seq x y z
N MET A 1 -16.58 -17.84 -23.73
CA MET A 1 -16.35 -16.77 -22.74
C MET A 1 -15.54 -15.68 -23.43
N MET A 2 -15.93 -14.42 -23.29
CA MET A 2 -15.16 -13.30 -23.85
C MET A 2 -13.87 -13.19 -23.04
N GLN A 3 -12.70 -13.09 -23.69
CA GLN A 3 -11.43 -12.95 -22.98
C GLN A 3 -11.36 -11.54 -22.40
N GLU A 4 -11.20 -11.42 -21.09
CA GLU A 4 -10.85 -10.17 -20.44
C GLU A 4 -9.36 -9.90 -20.62
N LYS A 5 -9.00 -8.71 -21.11
CA LYS A 5 -7.64 -8.34 -21.49
C LYS A 5 -7.30 -6.96 -20.97
N LEU A 6 -6.02 -6.75 -20.71
CA LEU A 6 -5.47 -5.43 -20.48
C LEU A 6 -5.30 -4.67 -21.80
N GLU A 7 -5.61 -3.38 -21.78
CA GLU A 7 -5.42 -2.47 -22.90
C GLU A 7 -4.72 -1.19 -22.44
N LEU A 8 -3.76 -0.70 -23.22
CA LEU A 8 -3.10 0.58 -22.97
C LEU A 8 -3.75 1.66 -23.84
N ARG A 9 -4.26 2.72 -23.21
CA ARG A 9 -4.88 3.85 -23.91
C ARG A 9 -4.27 5.16 -23.42
N TYR A 10 -4.06 6.10 -24.34
CA TYR A 10 -3.68 7.46 -23.99
C TYR A 10 -4.94 8.28 -23.76
N ILE A 11 -5.09 8.82 -22.55
CA ILE A 11 -6.22 9.68 -22.17
C ILE A 11 -5.71 11.05 -21.71
N PRO A 12 -6.52 12.12 -21.83
CA PRO A 12 -6.19 13.41 -21.22
C PRO A 12 -5.81 13.27 -19.73
N LEU A 13 -4.76 13.95 -19.29
CA LEU A 13 -4.23 13.84 -17.92
C LEU A 13 -5.28 14.20 -16.86
N ASP A 14 -6.18 15.13 -17.17
CA ASP A 14 -7.31 15.52 -16.31
C ASP A 14 -8.41 14.46 -16.20
N GLN A 15 -8.43 13.47 -17.09
CA GLN A 15 -9.32 12.31 -17.02
C GLN A 15 -8.68 11.11 -16.30
N ALA A 16 -7.40 11.18 -15.94
CA ALA A 16 -6.72 10.14 -15.18
C ALA A 16 -7.07 10.26 -13.68
N CYS A 17 -8.34 9.99 -13.35
CA CYS A 17 -8.93 10.19 -12.02
C CYS A 17 -8.15 9.43 -10.93
N ARG A 18 -7.44 10.17 -10.08
CA ARG A 18 -6.77 9.60 -8.91
C ARG A 18 -7.81 9.10 -7.91
N TRP A 19 -7.46 8.08 -7.13
CA TRP A 19 -8.31 7.61 -6.06
C TRP A 19 -8.20 8.56 -4.86
N ASP A 20 -9.26 9.33 -4.60
CA ASP A 20 -9.28 10.38 -3.56
C ASP A 20 -8.99 9.87 -2.14
N ALA A 21 -9.33 8.61 -1.85
CA ALA A 21 -9.07 7.99 -0.55
C ALA A 21 -7.75 7.22 -0.49
N ASN A 22 -6.89 7.28 -1.52
CA ASN A 22 -5.62 6.58 -1.54
C ASN A 22 -4.70 7.07 -0.40
N PRO A 23 -4.41 6.26 0.63
CA PRO A 23 -3.60 6.68 1.77
C PRO A 23 -2.10 6.51 1.51
N LYS A 24 -1.69 6.02 0.35
CA LYS A 24 -0.26 5.82 0.05
C LYS A 24 0.47 7.16 0.00
N ARG A 25 1.59 7.24 0.69
CA ARG A 25 2.52 8.38 0.61
C ARG A 25 3.30 8.34 -0.71
N HIS A 26 3.54 9.51 -1.29
CA HIS A 26 4.29 9.65 -2.52
C HIS A 26 5.43 10.66 -2.34
N ASP A 27 6.63 10.32 -2.84
CA ASP A 27 7.74 11.26 -2.98
C ASP A 27 7.65 11.93 -4.36
N ILE A 28 6.81 12.98 -4.46
CA ILE A 28 6.59 13.71 -5.71
C ILE A 28 7.89 14.30 -6.28
N PRO A 29 8.78 14.95 -5.49
CA PRO A 29 10.07 15.41 -6.00
C PRO A 29 10.92 14.31 -6.65
N ALA A 30 11.01 13.14 -6.02
CA ALA A 30 11.76 12.02 -6.59
C ALA A 30 11.10 11.48 -7.86
N LEU A 31 9.76 11.39 -7.90
CA LEU A 31 9.01 10.96 -9.08
C LEU A 31 9.20 11.92 -10.26
N VAL A 32 9.10 13.23 -10.02
CA VAL A 32 9.37 14.26 -11.05
C VAL A 32 10.79 14.08 -11.60
N LYS A 33 11.80 13.99 -10.72
CA LYS A 33 13.19 13.79 -11.14
C LYS A 33 13.37 12.51 -11.96
N SER A 34 12.73 11.42 -11.55
CA SER A 34 12.75 10.14 -12.27
C SER A 34 12.14 10.26 -13.66
N ILE A 35 10.96 10.88 -13.77
CA ILE A 35 10.26 11.10 -15.04
C ILE A 35 11.06 12.01 -15.98
N GLU A 36 11.70 13.06 -15.45
CA GLU A 36 12.58 13.94 -16.24
C GLU A 36 13.80 13.18 -16.79
N THR A 37 14.39 12.33 -15.97
CA THR A 37 15.63 11.62 -16.30
C THR A 37 15.36 10.45 -17.26
N HIS A 38 14.28 9.71 -17.02
CA HIS A 38 14.03 8.43 -17.66
C HIS A 38 12.80 8.42 -18.55
N GLY A 39 11.97 9.46 -18.53
CA GLY A 39 10.64 9.44 -19.13
C GLY A 39 9.61 8.70 -18.29
N PHE A 40 8.36 8.80 -18.71
CA PHE A 40 7.22 8.11 -18.11
C PHE A 40 7.11 6.68 -18.69
N GLY A 41 7.55 5.69 -17.91
CA GLY A 41 7.68 4.30 -18.37
C GLY A 41 6.74 3.29 -17.72
N ASP A 42 6.01 3.67 -16.67
CA ASP A 42 5.15 2.77 -15.89
C ASP A 42 3.72 3.33 -15.81
N PRO A 43 2.84 2.95 -16.75
CA PRO A 43 1.46 3.43 -16.82
C PRO A 43 0.64 3.08 -15.58
N PRO A 44 -0.18 4.01 -15.02
CA PRO A 44 -1.18 3.67 -14.02
C PRO A 44 -2.27 2.76 -14.61
N LYS A 45 -3.02 2.06 -13.76
CA LYS A 45 -4.22 1.31 -14.16
C LYS A 45 -5.46 1.97 -13.62
N PHE A 46 -6.45 2.13 -14.50
CA PHE A 46 -7.81 2.46 -14.12
C PHE A 46 -8.58 1.18 -13.78
N ASP A 47 -9.43 1.26 -12.76
CA ASP A 47 -10.33 0.19 -12.37
C ASP A 47 -11.77 0.72 -12.38
N ALA A 48 -12.62 0.15 -13.23
CA ALA A 48 -14.01 0.61 -13.39
C ALA A 48 -14.87 0.40 -12.14
N THR A 49 -14.52 -0.57 -11.28
CA THR A 49 -15.25 -0.85 -10.04
C THR A 49 -14.89 0.14 -8.93
N LEU A 50 -13.64 0.63 -8.94
CA LEU A 50 -13.21 1.74 -8.08
C LEU A 50 -13.59 3.12 -8.64
N ASP A 51 -13.81 3.20 -9.95
CA ASP A 51 -13.97 4.44 -10.73
C ASP A 51 -12.77 5.39 -10.58
N ALA A 52 -11.57 4.82 -10.45
CA ALA A 52 -10.34 5.57 -10.24
C ALA A 52 -9.09 4.76 -10.61
N LEU A 53 -7.93 5.42 -10.58
CA LEU A 53 -6.64 4.77 -10.68
C LEU A 53 -6.37 3.91 -9.44
N VAL A 54 -6.33 2.59 -9.62
CA VAL A 54 -6.05 1.63 -8.54
C VAL A 54 -4.57 1.61 -8.16
N TYR A 55 -3.69 1.98 -9.09
CA TYR A 55 -2.28 2.26 -8.81
C TYR A 55 -1.71 3.32 -9.76
N GLY A 56 -0.54 3.86 -9.41
CA GLY A 56 0.14 4.91 -10.18
C GLY A 56 -0.34 6.32 -9.88
N ASN A 57 -1.12 6.53 -8.82
CA ASN A 57 -1.61 7.83 -8.35
C ASN A 57 -0.50 8.89 -8.20
N GLY A 58 0.61 8.57 -7.51
CA GLY A 58 1.72 9.52 -7.35
C GLY A 58 2.41 9.92 -8.66
N ARG A 59 2.43 9.05 -9.66
CA ARG A 59 3.00 9.37 -10.98
C ARG A 59 2.10 10.34 -11.75
N THR A 60 0.78 10.16 -11.66
CA THR A 60 -0.20 11.10 -12.22
C THR A 60 -0.08 12.46 -11.53
N GLU A 61 0.04 12.50 -10.20
CA GLU A 61 0.28 13.74 -9.44
C GLU A 61 1.59 14.44 -9.83
N ALA A 62 2.66 13.67 -10.05
CA ALA A 62 3.92 14.22 -10.53
C ALA A 62 3.78 14.87 -11.92
N LEU A 63 3.02 14.26 -12.84
CA LEU A 63 2.73 14.87 -14.15
C LEU A 63 1.90 16.15 -14.03
N GLU A 64 0.88 16.16 -13.17
CA GLU A 64 0.08 17.35 -12.86
C GLU A 64 0.99 18.49 -12.38
N ARG A 65 1.91 18.18 -11.46
CA ARG A 65 2.90 19.13 -10.95
C ARG A 65 3.83 19.65 -12.05
N MET A 66 4.37 18.77 -12.88
CA MET A 66 5.25 19.16 -14.01
C MET A 66 4.53 20.07 -15.00
N ARG A 67 3.27 19.77 -15.33
CA ARG A 67 2.43 20.61 -16.20
C ARG A 67 2.16 21.97 -15.56
N ALA A 68 1.81 22.01 -14.27
CA ALA A 68 1.57 23.25 -13.54
C ALA A 68 2.82 24.16 -13.47
N GLU A 69 4.00 23.56 -13.48
CA GLU A 69 5.29 24.27 -13.56
C GLU A 69 5.66 24.72 -14.99
N GLY A 70 4.80 24.47 -15.98
CA GLY A 70 5.01 24.90 -17.37
C GLY A 70 6.06 24.09 -18.13
N LYS A 71 6.37 22.87 -17.70
CA LYS A 71 7.31 21.99 -18.40
C LYS A 71 6.73 21.52 -19.74
N ALA A 72 7.60 21.01 -20.60
CA ALA A 72 7.18 20.25 -21.79
C ALA A 72 6.76 18.82 -21.39
N PRO A 73 5.87 18.16 -22.14
CA PRO A 73 5.49 16.78 -21.88
C PRO A 73 6.74 15.87 -21.91
N PRO A 74 7.00 15.10 -20.85
CA PRO A 74 8.16 14.22 -20.81
C PRO A 74 7.98 13.05 -21.78
N ARG A 75 9.09 12.40 -22.14
CA ARG A 75 9.06 11.20 -22.99
C ARG A 75 8.08 10.17 -22.42
N GLY A 76 7.18 9.65 -23.25
CA GLY A 76 6.13 8.70 -22.82
C GLY A 76 4.76 9.36 -22.60
N ILE A 77 4.71 10.69 -22.52
CA ILE A 77 3.49 11.50 -22.49
C ILE A 77 3.27 12.13 -23.86
N ALA A 78 2.06 12.03 -24.38
CA ALA A 78 1.70 12.65 -25.66
C ALA A 78 1.18 14.08 -25.42
N ALA A 79 1.37 14.96 -26.40
CA ALA A 79 0.66 16.23 -26.47
C ALA A 79 -0.48 16.11 -27.47
N LEU A 80 -1.69 16.46 -27.03
CA LEU A 80 -2.85 16.63 -27.90
C LEU A 80 -2.75 17.96 -28.67
N GLU A 81 -3.60 18.14 -29.68
CA GLU A 81 -3.59 19.32 -30.55
C GLU A 81 -3.80 20.64 -29.80
N ASP A 82 -4.55 20.61 -28.71
CA ASP A 82 -4.85 21.74 -27.82
C ASP A 82 -3.74 21.99 -26.77
N GLY A 83 -2.65 21.21 -26.80
CA GLY A 83 -1.57 21.27 -25.81
C GLY A 83 -1.84 20.50 -24.52
N THR A 84 -3.00 19.83 -24.40
CA THR A 84 -3.31 18.95 -23.27
C THR A 84 -2.39 17.74 -23.26
N TRP A 85 -1.89 17.36 -22.09
CA TRP A 85 -1.06 16.16 -21.95
C TRP A 85 -1.97 14.94 -21.96
N ALA A 86 -1.62 13.94 -22.76
CA ALA A 86 -2.24 12.62 -22.72
C ALA A 86 -1.28 11.59 -22.11
N VAL A 87 -1.75 10.91 -21.07
CA VAL A 87 -1.00 9.93 -20.29
C VAL A 87 -1.43 8.51 -20.70
N PRO A 88 -0.50 7.55 -20.84
CA PRO A 88 -0.87 6.16 -21.05
C PRO A 88 -1.46 5.58 -19.77
N VAL A 89 -2.62 4.93 -19.87
CA VAL A 89 -3.33 4.28 -18.76
C VAL A 89 -3.75 2.87 -19.19
N ILE A 90 -3.59 1.91 -18.28
CA ILE A 90 -4.00 0.53 -18.45
C ILE A 90 -5.48 0.38 -18.07
N PHE A 91 -6.26 -0.30 -18.90
CA PHE A 91 -7.68 -0.58 -18.72
C PHE A 91 -7.97 -2.08 -18.80
N GLY A 92 -9.09 -2.51 -18.21
CA GLY A 92 -9.56 -3.90 -18.20
C GLY A 92 -9.00 -4.71 -17.03
N VAL A 93 -9.48 -5.95 -16.90
CA VAL A 93 -9.24 -6.79 -15.70
C VAL A 93 -9.66 -5.99 -14.46
N ASP A 94 -10.92 -5.56 -14.46
CA ASP A 94 -11.48 -4.74 -13.39
C ASP A 94 -11.84 -5.65 -12.20
N ALA A 95 -11.72 -5.13 -10.99
CA ALA A 95 -12.01 -5.91 -9.80
C ALA A 95 -13.49 -6.30 -9.74
N GLU A 96 -13.79 -7.50 -9.24
CA GLU A 96 -15.18 -7.99 -9.10
C GLU A 96 -15.99 -7.22 -8.05
N SER A 97 -15.32 -6.49 -7.15
CA SER A 97 -15.94 -5.69 -6.11
C SER A 97 -15.04 -4.53 -5.68
N ARG A 98 -15.62 -3.52 -5.02
CA ARG A 98 -14.85 -2.42 -4.42
C ARG A 98 -13.83 -2.94 -3.40
N ALA A 99 -14.18 -3.98 -2.64
CA ALA A 99 -13.27 -4.62 -1.69
C ALA A 99 -12.04 -5.23 -2.38
N ALA A 100 -12.26 -5.94 -3.50
CA ALA A 100 -11.19 -6.49 -4.30
C ALA A 100 -10.31 -5.40 -4.95
N ALA A 101 -10.91 -4.28 -5.41
CA ALA A 101 -10.15 -3.15 -5.96
C ALA A 101 -9.25 -2.50 -4.90
N VAL A 102 -9.78 -2.27 -3.69
CA VAL A 102 -9.03 -1.71 -2.56
C VAL A 102 -7.91 -2.65 -2.12
N ALA A 103 -8.21 -3.95 -1.97
CA ALA A 103 -7.20 -4.95 -1.63
C ALA A 103 -6.07 -4.98 -2.68
N PHE A 104 -6.43 -4.99 -3.98
CA PHE A 104 -5.45 -4.95 -5.06
C PHE A 104 -4.61 -3.67 -5.04
N ALA A 105 -5.20 -2.50 -4.73
CA ALA A 105 -4.44 -1.26 -4.57
C ALA A 105 -3.39 -1.37 -3.46
N ILE A 106 -3.76 -1.92 -2.30
CA ILE A 106 -2.85 -2.12 -1.17
C ILE A 106 -1.76 -3.13 -1.53
N ASP A 107 -2.15 -4.29 -2.05
CA ASP A 107 -1.24 -5.37 -2.41
C ASP A 107 -0.26 -4.97 -3.49
N HIS A 108 -0.70 -4.28 -4.55
CA HIS A 108 0.22 -3.81 -5.59
C HIS A 108 1.34 -2.95 -4.98
N ASN A 109 0.99 -2.08 -4.04
CA ASN A 109 1.95 -1.19 -3.41
C ASN A 109 2.90 -1.92 -2.46
N ASN A 110 2.37 -2.81 -1.61
CA ASN A 110 3.18 -3.60 -0.67
C ASN A 110 4.06 -4.63 -1.38
N LEU A 111 3.52 -5.35 -2.38
CA LEU A 111 4.24 -6.38 -3.14
C LEU A 111 5.37 -5.83 -4.02
N THR A 112 5.41 -4.51 -4.25
CA THR A 112 6.57 -3.85 -4.89
C THR A 112 7.78 -3.76 -3.93
N LEU A 113 7.55 -3.80 -2.62
CA LEU A 113 8.57 -3.75 -1.58
C LEU A 113 8.90 -5.15 -1.04
N LEU A 114 7.89 -6.01 -0.91
CA LEU A 114 8.04 -7.38 -0.45
C LEU A 114 8.96 -8.20 -1.36
N GLY A 115 9.70 -9.14 -0.76
CA GLY A 115 10.78 -9.89 -1.40
C GLY A 115 12.17 -9.58 -0.83
N GLY A 116 12.29 -8.49 -0.05
CA GLY A 116 13.37 -8.27 0.91
C GLY A 116 13.03 -8.77 2.32
N ASP A 117 13.92 -8.50 3.28
CA ASP A 117 13.69 -8.76 4.71
C ASP A 117 12.91 -7.60 5.35
N LEU A 118 11.74 -7.29 4.78
CA LEU A 118 10.83 -6.23 5.25
C LEU A 118 9.65 -6.87 5.99
N GLY A 119 9.32 -6.31 7.15
CA GLY A 119 8.19 -6.75 7.97
C GLY A 119 6.99 -5.81 7.87
N PHE A 120 5.93 -6.15 8.62
CA PHE A 120 4.69 -5.37 8.75
C PHE A 120 4.93 -3.87 8.98
N THR A 121 5.81 -3.52 9.93
CA THR A 121 6.12 -2.13 10.27
C THR A 121 6.79 -1.36 9.12
N ASP A 122 7.59 -2.04 8.30
CA ASP A 122 8.22 -1.42 7.13
C ASP A 122 7.20 -1.13 6.04
N LEU A 123 6.22 -2.02 5.86
CA LEU A 123 5.12 -1.81 4.93
C LEU A 123 4.25 -0.64 5.36
N LEU A 124 3.97 -0.48 6.65
CA LEU A 124 3.20 0.66 7.14
C LEU A 124 3.87 2.01 6.86
N ALA A 125 5.20 2.06 6.77
CA ALA A 125 5.94 3.30 6.56
C ALA A 125 5.63 4.00 5.21
N ILE A 126 5.11 3.28 4.21
CA ILE A 126 4.69 3.89 2.94
C ILE A 126 3.25 4.42 2.96
N TRP A 127 2.54 4.29 4.07
CA TRP A 127 1.14 4.67 4.19
C TRP A 127 0.96 5.87 5.14
N ASP A 128 -0.07 6.65 4.91
CA ASP A 128 -0.73 7.41 5.97
C ASP A 128 -1.56 6.42 6.80
N GLU A 129 -1.08 6.09 8.00
CA GLU A 129 -1.63 5.02 8.83
C GLU A 129 -3.13 5.25 9.15
N GLU A 130 -3.49 6.46 9.57
CA GLU A 130 -4.89 6.83 9.83
C GLU A 130 -5.75 6.74 8.56
N GLY A 131 -5.20 7.12 7.41
CA GLY A 131 -5.85 6.99 6.11
C GLY A 131 -6.08 5.53 5.72
N LEU A 132 -5.08 4.66 5.94
CA LEU A 132 -5.17 3.23 5.66
C LEU A 132 -6.17 2.55 6.59
N GLN A 133 -6.15 2.87 7.88
CA GLN A 133 -7.15 2.44 8.86
C GLN A 133 -8.56 2.82 8.42
N ARG A 134 -8.76 4.08 8.00
CA ARG A 134 -10.07 4.55 7.52
C ARG A 134 -10.55 3.76 6.31
N VAL A 135 -9.68 3.52 5.33
CA VAL A 135 -10.01 2.75 4.13
C VAL A 135 -10.41 1.32 4.48
N LEU A 136 -9.66 0.65 5.37
CA LEU A 136 -9.96 -0.73 5.79
C LEU A 136 -11.20 -0.81 6.67
N ALA A 137 -11.48 0.20 7.50
CA ALA A 137 -12.71 0.28 8.28
C ALA A 137 -13.96 0.53 7.41
N GLU A 138 -13.83 1.33 6.34
CA GLU A 138 -14.91 1.57 5.37
C GLU A 138 -15.17 0.37 4.45
N VAL A 139 -14.16 -0.48 4.23
CA VAL A 139 -14.21 -1.63 3.34
C VAL A 139 -13.65 -2.87 4.05
N PRO A 140 -14.32 -3.37 5.10
CA PRO A 140 -13.78 -4.43 5.96
C PRO A 140 -13.49 -5.73 5.19
N ASP A 141 -14.29 -6.04 4.18
CA ASP A 141 -14.10 -7.22 3.32
C ASP A 141 -12.79 -7.16 2.52
N ALA A 142 -12.18 -5.98 2.35
CA ALA A 142 -10.88 -5.87 1.68
C ALA A 142 -9.78 -6.56 2.49
N GLY A 143 -9.83 -6.50 3.83
CA GLY A 143 -8.83 -7.11 4.69
C GLY A 143 -8.70 -8.62 4.48
N ALA A 144 -9.82 -9.31 4.24
CA ALA A 144 -9.83 -10.75 3.96
C ALA A 144 -9.30 -11.11 2.57
N LEU A 145 -9.15 -10.13 1.67
CA LEU A 145 -8.67 -10.32 0.31
C LEU A 145 -7.20 -9.94 0.12
N LEU A 146 -6.57 -9.35 1.14
CA LEU A 146 -5.15 -8.95 1.08
C LEU A 146 -4.24 -10.16 0.99
N ALA A 147 -3.29 -10.10 0.08
CA ALA A 147 -2.20 -11.06 -0.04
C ALA A 147 -0.93 -10.60 0.68
N SER A 148 -0.78 -9.29 0.91
CA SER A 148 0.43 -8.69 1.49
C SER A 148 0.39 -8.44 3.00
N LEU A 149 -0.79 -8.50 3.60
CA LEU A 149 -1.02 -8.38 5.04
C LEU A 149 -1.94 -9.53 5.46
N ASP A 150 -1.63 -10.20 6.57
CA ASP A 150 -2.50 -11.24 7.10
C ASP A 150 -3.59 -10.67 8.02
N ALA A 151 -4.42 -11.55 8.58
CA ALA A 151 -5.52 -11.14 9.46
C ALA A 151 -5.02 -10.50 10.77
N ASP A 152 -3.86 -10.94 11.27
CA ASP A 152 -3.28 -10.40 12.51
C ASP A 152 -2.69 -9.00 12.25
N ASP A 153 -2.04 -8.79 11.10
CA ASP A 153 -1.57 -7.48 10.63
C ASP A 153 -2.73 -6.48 10.49
N VAL A 154 -3.83 -6.90 9.85
CA VAL A 154 -5.02 -6.06 9.67
C VAL A 154 -5.67 -5.73 11.02
N ALA A 155 -5.78 -6.71 11.92
CA ALA A 155 -6.30 -6.48 13.26
C ALA A 155 -5.41 -5.51 14.05
N ALA A 156 -4.08 -5.71 14.03
CA ALA A 156 -3.13 -4.82 14.69
C ALA A 156 -3.21 -3.37 14.17
N LEU A 157 -3.45 -3.20 12.87
CA LEU A 157 -3.65 -1.89 12.27
C LEU A 157 -4.95 -1.22 12.73
N LEU A 158 -6.06 -1.97 12.82
CA LEU A 158 -7.39 -1.41 13.16
C LEU A 158 -7.58 -1.18 14.66
N ASP A 159 -7.10 -2.10 15.50
CA ASP A 159 -7.27 -2.05 16.96
C ASP A 159 -6.19 -1.19 17.63
N GLY A 160 -5.10 -0.90 16.91
CA GLY A 160 -3.92 -0.23 17.42
C GLY A 160 -3.16 -1.10 18.44
N PRO A 161 -2.02 -0.60 18.96
CA PRO A 161 -1.29 -1.30 20.01
C PRO A 161 -2.14 -1.43 21.27
N ASN A 162 -2.41 -2.66 21.69
CA ASN A 162 -3.03 -2.92 22.98
C ASN A 162 -2.00 -2.66 24.11
N PHE A 163 -2.13 -1.52 24.79
CA PHE A 163 -1.33 -1.16 25.96
C PHE A 163 -2.00 -1.53 27.29
N GLU A 164 -3.06 -2.35 27.27
CA GLU A 164 -3.65 -2.82 28.51
C GLU A 164 -2.59 -3.62 29.31
N PRO A 165 -2.47 -3.36 30.63
CA PRO A 165 -1.55 -4.10 31.45
C PRO A 165 -1.93 -5.58 31.39
N ALA A 166 -0.95 -6.41 31.08
CA ALA A 166 -1.06 -7.87 31.20
C ALA A 166 -1.64 -8.22 32.58
N GLY A 167 -2.48 -9.26 32.63
CA GLY A 167 -3.09 -9.71 33.87
C GLY A 167 -2.05 -9.99 34.96
N ALA A 168 -2.44 -9.88 36.23
CA ALA A 168 -1.54 -10.13 37.36
C ALA A 168 -0.94 -11.56 37.33
N ASP A 169 -1.58 -12.48 36.62
CA ASP A 169 -1.17 -13.85 36.34
C ASP A 169 -0.15 -13.99 35.20
N GLU A 170 -0.13 -13.05 34.26
CA GLU A 170 0.87 -12.96 33.18
C GLU A 170 2.11 -12.18 33.62
N GLN A 171 1.97 -11.32 34.64
CA GLN A 171 3.08 -10.62 35.25
C GLN A 171 3.89 -11.57 36.16
N SER A 172 5.17 -11.76 35.82
CA SER A 172 6.07 -12.55 36.66
C SER A 172 6.15 -11.96 38.06
N ARG A 173 5.82 -12.77 39.07
CA ARG A 173 5.93 -12.42 40.48
C ARG A 173 7.39 -12.07 40.84
N LEU A 174 7.68 -10.79 41.09
CA LEU A 174 9.02 -10.32 41.46
C LEU A 174 9.55 -10.96 42.75
N ASP A 175 8.65 -11.40 43.63
CA ASP A 175 8.96 -12.05 44.90
C ASP A 175 9.26 -13.56 44.74
N GLU A 176 9.01 -14.15 43.56
CA GLU A 176 9.22 -15.56 43.29
C GLU A 176 10.32 -15.78 42.24
N LYS A 177 11.46 -16.33 42.69
CA LYS A 177 12.51 -16.75 41.76
C LYS A 177 11.99 -17.87 40.86
N LYS A 178 12.09 -17.66 39.54
CA LYS A 178 11.77 -18.65 38.51
C LYS A 178 12.52 -19.96 38.79
N LEU A 179 11.78 -21.06 38.80
CA LEU A 179 12.36 -22.40 38.85
C LEU A 179 13.12 -22.64 37.53
N VAL A 180 14.38 -23.04 37.62
CA VAL A 180 15.15 -23.51 36.47
C VAL A 180 15.21 -25.02 36.50
N THR A 181 15.06 -25.61 35.32
CA THR A 181 15.19 -27.05 35.11
C THR A 181 16.63 -27.36 34.74
N CYS A 182 17.29 -28.24 35.50
CA CYS A 182 18.62 -28.72 35.17
C CYS A 182 18.57 -29.49 33.84
N PRO A 183 19.35 -29.11 32.82
CA PRO A 183 19.33 -29.78 31.51
C PRO A 183 19.94 -31.19 31.54
N GLU A 184 20.71 -31.52 32.59
CA GLU A 184 21.38 -32.82 32.74
C GLU A 184 20.49 -33.86 33.45
N CYS A 185 19.73 -33.44 34.46
CA CYS A 185 18.97 -34.37 35.31
C CYS A 185 17.47 -34.06 35.43
N GLY A 186 16.98 -32.98 34.80
CA GLY A 186 15.58 -32.58 34.85
C GLY A 186 15.10 -32.03 36.20
N HIS A 187 15.97 -31.94 37.20
CA HIS A 187 15.61 -31.41 38.52
C HIS A 187 15.29 -29.92 38.45
N GLN A 188 14.16 -29.51 39.04
CA GLN A 188 13.77 -28.11 39.15
C GLN A 188 14.28 -27.52 40.45
N PHE A 189 15.04 -26.43 40.37
CA PHE A 189 15.59 -25.75 41.54
C PHE A 189 15.47 -24.24 41.44
N ARG A 190 15.50 -23.56 42.59
CA ARG A 190 15.62 -22.10 42.66
C ARG A 190 17.10 -21.74 42.77
N PRO A 191 17.68 -21.00 41.80
CA PRO A 191 19.08 -20.64 41.86
C PRO A 191 19.30 -19.69 43.04
N LYS A 192 20.16 -20.11 43.97
CA LYS A 192 20.67 -19.23 45.02
C LYS A 192 21.58 -18.20 44.34
N LYS A 193 21.46 -16.94 44.76
CA LYS A 193 22.42 -15.91 44.34
C LYS A 193 23.80 -16.30 44.86
#